data_AF-A0A529HWG0-F1
#
_entry.id   AF-A0A529HWG0-F1
#
_cell.length_a   1.000
_cell.length_b   1.000
_cell.length_c   1.000
_cell.angle_alpha   90.00
_cell.angle_beta   90.00
_cell.angle_gamma   90.00
#
_symmetry.space_group_name_H-M   'P 1'
#
loop_
_entity.id
_entity.type
_entity.pdbx_description
1 polymer ?
#
loop_
_entity_poly.entity_id
_entity_poly.type
_entity_poly.pdbx_seq_one_letter_code
_entity_poly.pdbx_strand_id
1 'polypeptide(L)'
;LLLPTLPLSHALPQDGWHWLILLMLGVFGATGHWLLVQAYRLATTTALAPYPYSQMVWMIISGWVIFNQFPDRWTLLGAAIIVASGLYIIHREHRLRLRNSATLDAEAEALAKKL
;
A
#
# COMPACT_ATOMS: atom_id res chain seq x y z
N LEU A 1 11.41 -14.50 38.43
CA LEU A 1 9.96 -14.83 38.53
C LEU A 1 9.15 -14.11 37.43
N LEU A 2 9.55 -14.25 36.16
CA LEU A 2 8.74 -13.92 34.99
C LEU A 2 9.05 -15.00 33.95
N LEU A 3 8.83 -16.27 34.33
CA LEU A 3 8.71 -17.30 33.31
C LEU A 3 7.42 -16.94 32.55
N PRO A 4 7.50 -16.69 31.24
CA PRO A 4 6.32 -16.47 30.43
C PRO A 4 5.54 -17.76 30.51
N THR A 5 4.47 -17.76 31.32
CA THR A 5 3.43 -18.75 31.24
C THR A 5 2.75 -18.51 29.89
N LEU A 6 3.41 -18.96 28.83
CA LEU A 6 2.76 -19.42 27.62
C LEU A 6 1.54 -20.20 28.12
N PRO A 7 0.31 -19.75 27.90
CA PRO A 7 -0.75 -20.72 27.80
C PRO A 7 -0.34 -21.53 26.56
N LEU A 8 0.38 -22.63 26.78
CA LEU A 8 0.41 -23.78 25.90
C LEU A 8 -1.00 -24.42 25.92
N SER A 9 -2.05 -23.60 25.91
CA SER A 9 -3.37 -24.01 25.47
C SER A 9 -3.14 -24.59 24.10
N HIS A 10 -3.60 -25.82 23.90
CA HIS A 10 -3.69 -26.47 22.60
C HIS A 10 -4.63 -25.65 21.68
N ALA A 11 -4.19 -24.45 21.30
CA ALA A 11 -4.77 -23.60 20.27
C ALA A 11 -4.11 -23.90 18.91
N LEU A 12 -3.52 -25.09 18.78
CA LEU A 12 -3.24 -25.66 17.47
C LEU A 12 -4.61 -25.80 16.79
N PRO A 13 -4.81 -25.14 15.64
CA PRO A 13 -6.08 -25.23 14.94
C PRO A 13 -6.37 -26.71 14.67
N GLN A 14 -7.45 -27.23 15.26
CA GLN A 14 -7.79 -28.64 15.12
C GLN A 14 -8.42 -28.93 13.75
N ASP A 15 -8.94 -27.89 13.08
CA ASP A 15 -9.52 -28.01 11.74
C ASP A 15 -8.49 -27.71 10.65
N GLY A 16 -8.45 -28.56 9.62
CA GLY A 16 -7.60 -28.35 8.43
C GLY A 16 -7.89 -27.05 7.67
N TRP A 17 -9.10 -26.50 7.82
CA TRP A 17 -9.48 -25.20 7.24
C TRP A 17 -8.67 -24.04 7.81
N HIS A 18 -8.47 -24.01 9.12
CA HIS A 18 -7.68 -22.97 9.77
C HIS A 18 -6.21 -23.04 9.34
N TRP A 19 -5.66 -24.25 9.18
CA TRP A 19 -4.32 -24.45 8.63
C TRP A 19 -4.19 -23.92 7.20
N LEU A 20 -5.19 -24.17 6.35
CA LEU A 20 -5.20 -23.64 4.98
C LEU A 20 -5.19 -22.10 4.97
N ILE A 21 -6.01 -21.46 5.81
CA ILE A 21 -6.05 -19.99 5.94
C ILE A 21 -4.69 -19.45 6.41
N LEU A 22 -4.06 -20.09 7.40
CA LEU A 22 -2.74 -19.68 7.91
C LEU A 22 -1.66 -19.81 6.83
N LEU A 23 -1.69 -20.90 6.05
CA LEU A 23 -0.78 -21.10 4.92
C LEU A 23 -0.98 -20.02 3.85
N MET A 24 -2.24 -19.78 3.45
CA MET A 24 -2.58 -18.72 2.50
C MET A 24 -2.11 -17.35 3.00
N LEU A 25 -2.39 -17.00 4.26
CA LEU A 25 -1.96 -15.75 4.87
C LEU A 25 -0.43 -15.61 4.82
N GLY A 26 0.30 -16.68 5.14
CA GLY A 26 1.77 -16.71 5.06
C GLY A 26 2.29 -16.50 3.64
N VAL A 27 1.71 -17.20 2.65
CA VAL A 27 2.11 -17.09 1.24
C VAL A 27 1.82 -15.68 0.71
N PHE A 28 0.58 -15.19 0.85
CA PHE A 28 0.21 -13.85 0.39
C PHE A 28 1.01 -12.76 1.10
N GLY A 29 1.22 -12.88 2.41
CA GLY A 29 2.03 -11.96 3.18
C GLY A 29 3.49 -11.93 2.73
N ALA A 30 4.12 -13.11 2.58
CA ALA A 30 5.50 -13.22 2.14
C ALA A 30 5.69 -12.73 0.69
N THR A 31 4.82 -13.14 -0.23
CA THR A 31 4.88 -12.69 -1.63
C THR A 31 4.65 -11.19 -1.75
N GLY A 32 3.70 -10.63 -1.01
CA GLY A 32 3.44 -9.18 -1.00
C GLY A 32 4.64 -8.38 -0.50
N HIS A 33 5.25 -8.79 0.61
CA HIS A 33 6.46 -8.15 1.12
C HIS A 33 7.66 -8.32 0.17
N TRP A 34 7.82 -9.51 -0.41
CA TRP A 34 8.90 -9.75 -1.36
C TRP A 34 8.79 -8.85 -2.60
N LEU A 35 7.58 -8.72 -3.18
CA LEU A 35 7.31 -7.79 -4.28
C LEU A 35 7.60 -6.34 -3.87
N LEU A 36 7.22 -5.95 -2.65
CA LEU A 36 7.49 -4.60 -2.15
C LEU A 36 9.00 -4.33 -2.02
N VAL A 37 9.76 -5.29 -1.49
CA VAL A 37 11.23 -5.20 -1.41
C VAL A 37 11.84 -5.09 -2.81
N GLN A 38 11.35 -5.84 -3.79
CA GLN A 38 11.83 -5.70 -5.16
C GLN A 38 11.46 -4.33 -5.75
N ALA A 39 10.26 -3.82 -5.51
CA ALA A 39 9.86 -2.49 -5.97
C ALA A 39 10.77 -1.39 -5.41
N TYR A 40 11.16 -1.47 -4.13
CA TYR A 40 12.16 -0.57 -3.53
C TYR A 40 13.57 -0.72 -4.13
N ARG A 41 13.92 -1.89 -4.69
CA ARG A 41 15.21 -2.10 -5.37
C ARG A 41 15.25 -1.52 -6.78
N LEU A 42 14.12 -1.52 -7.49
CA LEU A 42 14.05 -1.08 -8.90
C LEU A 42 13.63 0.39 -9.05
N ALA A 43 12.86 0.96 -8.11
CA ALA A 43 12.34 2.33 -8.21
C ALA A 43 13.01 3.28 -7.22
N THR A 44 13.10 4.56 -7.59
CA THR A 44 13.60 5.61 -6.69
C THR A 44 12.60 5.86 -5.55
N THR A 45 13.12 6.15 -4.34
CA THR A 45 12.33 6.34 -3.11
C THR A 45 11.15 7.30 -3.29
N THR A 46 11.29 8.31 -4.14
CA THR A 46 10.24 9.30 -4.45
C THR A 46 9.07 8.71 -5.24
N ALA A 47 9.32 7.73 -6.13
CA ALA A 47 8.28 7.09 -6.93
C ALA A 47 7.46 6.07 -6.12
N LEU A 48 8.03 5.51 -5.05
CA LEU A 48 7.33 4.59 -4.15
C LEU A 48 6.67 5.28 -2.94
N ALA A 49 6.91 6.57 -2.74
CA ALA A 49 6.27 7.38 -1.71
C ALA A 49 4.72 7.32 -1.71
N PRO A 50 4.00 7.18 -2.84
CA PRO A 50 2.54 7.09 -2.87
C PRO A 50 1.99 5.75 -2.38
N TYR A 51 2.81 4.70 -2.35
CA TYR A 51 2.35 3.33 -2.12
C TYR A 51 1.71 3.12 -0.74
N PRO A 52 2.31 3.55 0.39
CA PRO A 52 1.69 3.41 1.72
C PRO A 52 0.35 4.13 1.84
N TYR A 53 0.17 5.25 1.14
CA TYR A 53 -1.10 6.00 1.15
C TYR A 53 -2.21 5.26 0.40
N SER A 54 -1.89 4.64 -0.74
CA SER A 54 -2.84 3.78 -1.46
C SER A 54 -3.21 2.53 -0.65
N GLN A 55 -2.23 1.93 0.04
CA GLN A 55 -2.46 0.78 0.91
C GLN A 55 -3.48 1.09 2.02
N MET A 56 -3.41 2.27 2.64
CA MET A 56 -4.41 2.68 3.64
C MET A 56 -5.83 2.72 3.09
N VAL A 57 -6.02 3.20 1.86
CA VAL A 57 -7.34 3.23 1.21
C VAL A 57 -7.88 1.82 1.03
N TRP A 58 -7.05 0.90 0.51
CA TRP A 58 -7.44 -0.51 0.34
C TRP A 58 -7.73 -1.23 1.66
N MET A 59 -7.01 -0.88 2.73
CA MET A 59 -7.24 -1.42 4.06
C MET A 59 -8.61 -1.01 4.62
N ILE A 60 -9.02 0.24 4.41
CA ILE A 60 -10.34 0.75 4.82
C ILE A 60 -11.46 0.05 4.02
N ILE A 61 -11.32 -0.03 2.70
CA ILE A 61 -12.31 -0.67 1.82
C ILE A 61 -12.46 -2.15 2.17
N SER A 62 -11.33 -2.88 2.28
CA SER A 62 -11.34 -4.31 2.63
C SER A 62 -11.92 -4.55 4.02
N GLY A 63 -11.62 -3.67 4.98
CA GLY A 63 -12.18 -3.73 6.32
C GLY A 63 -13.71 -3.64 6.32
N TRP A 64 -14.26 -2.72 5.52
CA TRP A 64 -15.71 -2.59 5.37
C TRP A 64 -16.33 -3.81 4.66
N VAL A 65 -15.76 -4.25 3.54
CA VAL A 65 -16.30 -5.35 2.72
C VAL A 65 -16.27 -6.69 3.44
N ILE A 66 -15.18 -7.02 4.13
CA ILE A 66 -14.96 -8.35 4.72
C ILE A 66 -15.67 -8.47 6.06
N PHE A 67 -15.61 -7.44 6.90
CA PHE A 67 -16.12 -7.51 8.27
C PHE A 67 -17.51 -6.88 8.42
N ASN A 68 -18.02 -6.21 7.39
CA ASN A 68 -19.29 -5.45 7.38
C ASN A 68 -19.43 -4.49 8.58
N GLN A 69 -18.29 -4.09 9.17
CA GLN A 69 -18.23 -3.17 10.29
C GLN A 69 -18.16 -1.76 9.71
N PHE A 70 -19.28 -1.03 9.83
CA PHE A 70 -19.32 0.36 9.39
C PHE A 70 -18.48 1.20 10.36
N PRO A 71 -17.47 1.93 9.87
CA PRO A 71 -16.63 2.73 10.75
C PRO A 71 -17.45 3.83 11.42
N ASP A 72 -17.16 4.10 12.69
CA ASP A 72 -17.81 5.16 13.45
C ASP A 72 -17.58 6.54 12.81
N ARG A 73 -18.40 7.54 13.16
CA ARG A 73 -18.37 8.88 12.51
C ARG A 73 -16.97 9.52 12.48
N TRP A 74 -16.18 9.31 13.54
CA TRP A 74 -14.80 9.78 13.63
C TRP A 74 -13.85 9.03 12.69
N THR A 75 -14.03 7.72 12.52
CA THR A 75 -13.25 6.93 11.55
C THR A 75 -13.62 7.30 10.13
N LEU A 76 -14.88 7.65 9.86
CA LEU A 76 -15.32 8.16 8.57
C LEU A 76 -14.67 9.51 8.22
N LEU A 77 -14.55 10.41 9.21
CA LEU A 77 -13.86 11.69 9.04
C LEU A 77 -12.37 11.48 8.74
N GLY A 78 -11.71 10.58 9.48
CA GLY A 78 -10.32 10.19 9.22
C GLY A 78 -10.14 9.57 7.83
N ALA A 79 -11.05 8.67 7.43
CA ALA A 79 -11.06 8.06 6.11
C ALA A 79 -11.24 9.10 4.99
N ALA A 80 -12.13 10.09 5.17
CA ALA A 80 -12.32 11.17 4.22
C ALA A 80 -11.03 12.01 4.03
N ILE A 81 -10.31 12.31 5.12
CA ILE A 81 -9.02 13.00 5.08
C ILE A 81 -7.96 12.17 4.34
N ILE A 82 -7.92 10.85 4.58
CA ILE A 82 -7.00 9.93 3.90
C ILE A 82 -7.31 9.86 2.40
N VAL A 83 -8.58 9.72 2.02
CA VAL A 83 -9.01 9.69 0.62
C VAL A 83 -8.72 11.02 -0.09
N ALA A 84 -9.02 12.15 0.55
CA ALA A 84 -8.68 13.48 0.03
C ALA A 84 -7.16 13.65 -0.15
N SER A 85 -6.36 13.18 0.79
CA SER A 85 -4.89 13.21 0.70
C SER A 85 -4.37 12.30 -0.42
N GLY A 86 -4.94 11.10 -0.57
CA GLY A 86 -4.61 10.17 -1.66
C GLY A 86 -4.94 10.75 -3.02
N LEU A 87 -6.12 11.36 -3.17
CA LEU A 87 -6.54 12.04 -4.40
C LEU A 87 -5.65 13.25 -4.72
N TYR A 88 -5.25 14.01 -3.70
CA TYR A 88 -4.30 15.12 -3.86
C TYR A 88 -2.92 14.65 -4.33
N ILE A 89 -2.41 13.53 -3.79
CA ILE A 89 -1.12 12.95 -4.21
C ILE A 89 -1.19 12.49 -5.67
N ILE A 90 -2.25 11.77 -6.06
CA ILE A 90 -2.47 11.34 -7.45
C ILE A 90 -2.51 12.55 -8.39
N HIS A 91 -3.26 13.59 -8.03
CA HIS A 91 -3.35 14.81 -8.84
C HIS A 91 -1.99 15.52 -8.94
N ARG A 92 -1.24 15.61 -7.84
CA ARG A 92 0.09 16.24 -7.79
C ARG A 92 1.10 15.48 -8.65
N GLU A 93 1.07 14.15 -8.60
CA GLU A 93 1.98 13.30 -9.36
C GLU A 93 1.67 13.31 -10.86
N HIS A 94 0.39 13.35 -11.22
CA HIS A 94 -0.04 13.54 -12.61
C HIS A 94 0.47 14.88 -13.17
N ARG A 95 0.41 15.96 -12.36
CA ARG A 95 0.94 17.28 -12.74
C ARG A 95 2.47 17.31 -12.84
N LEU A 96 3.18 16.61 -11.96
CA LEU A 96 4.64 16.52 -12.02
C LEU A 96 5.12 15.73 -13.24
N ARG A 97 4.44 14.63 -13.61
CA ARG A 97 4.69 13.89 -14.85
C ARG A 97 4.51 14.76 -16.08
N LEU A 98 3.38 15.47 -16.18
CA LEU A 98 3.11 16.36 -17.32
C LEU A 98 4.16 17.47 -17.46
N ARG A 99 4.69 17.99 -16.34
CA ARG A 99 5.73 19.01 -16.35
C ARG A 99 7.10 18.47 -16.77
N ASN A 100 7.46 17.25 -16.33
CA ASN A 100 8.70 16.60 -16.77
C ASN A 100 8.66 16.23 -18.27
N SER A 101 7.50 15.83 -18.80
CA SER A 101 7.36 15.56 -20.24
C SER A 101 7.58 16.83 -21.07
N ALA A 102 7.01 17.96 -20.64
CA ALA A 102 7.17 19.23 -21.33
C ALA A 102 8.62 19.74 -21.35
N THR A 103 9.41 19.47 -20.30
CA THR A 103 10.84 19.85 -20.27
C THR A 103 11.70 18.98 -21.18
N LEU A 104 11.38 17.69 -21.30
CA LEU A 104 12.12 16.76 -22.17
C LEU A 104 11.89 17.10 -23.66
N ASP A 105 10.66 17.43 -24.04
CA ASP A 105 10.34 17.85 -25.40
C ASP A 105 11.05 19.18 -25.76
N ALA A 106 11.12 20.13 -24.82
CA ALA A 106 11.81 21.39 -25.02
C ALA A 106 13.34 21.22 -25.16
N GLU A 107 13.95 20.33 -24.38
CA GLU A 107 15.38 19.99 -24.53
C GLU A 107 15.67 19.27 -25.85
N ALA A 108 14.79 18.36 -26.29
CA ALA A 108 14.92 17.65 -27.55
C ALA A 108 14.83 18.61 -28.76
N GLU A 109 13.89 19.56 -28.74
CA GLU A 109 13.76 20.58 -29.78
C GLU A 109 14.98 21.52 -29.84
N ALA A 110 15.54 21.88 -28.68
CA ALA A 110 16.74 22.70 -28.59
C ALA A 110 18.00 21.98 -29.11
N LEU A 111 18.12 20.67 -28.91
CA LEU A 111 19.20 19.85 -29.48
C LEU A 111 19.06 19.67 -30.99
N ALA A 112 17.84 19.43 -31.48
CA ALA A 112 17.56 19.28 -32.91
C ALA A 112 17.89 20.55 -33.70
N LYS A 113 17.75 21.74 -33.08
CA LYS A 113 18.07 23.03 -33.71
C LYS A 113 19.58 23.37 -33.70
N LYS A 114 20.38 22.64 -32.93
CA LYS A 114 21.85 22.83 -32.82
C LYS A 114 22.65 21.92 -33.76
N LEU A 115 22.03 20.86 -34.29
CA LEU A 115 22.56 20.01 -35.35
C LEU A 115 22.23 20.60 -36.72
#